data_AF-A0A8I0D2X3-F1
#
_entry.id   AF-A0A8I0D2X3-F1
#
_cell.length_a   1.000
_cell.length_b   1.000
_cell.length_c   1.000
_cell.angle_alpha   90.00
_cell.angle_beta   90.00
_cell.angle_gamma   90.00
#
_symmetry.space_group_name_H-M   'P 1'
#
loop_
_entity.id
_entity.type
_entity.pdbx_description
1 polymer ?
#
loop_
_entity_poly.entity_id
_entity_poly.type
_entity_poly.pdbx_seq_one_letter_code
_entity_poly.pdbx_strand_id
1 'polypeptide(L)'
;FTPTTALAEGAHSFSAVATNTAGAVSAPTADFNLDIDTTAPGKPGEGGTGGNGIGDIWDDVGPIQGNVERGGRTDDTTPTLDGSGLQPG
;
A
#
# COMPACT_ATOMS: atom_id res chain seq x y z
N PHE A 1 -7.28 -25.48 -14.06
CA PHE A 1 -7.90 -24.25 -14.57
C PHE A 1 -6.93 -23.11 -14.32
N THR A 2 -6.69 -22.27 -15.32
CA THR A 2 -5.85 -21.07 -15.21
C THR A 2 -6.62 -19.95 -15.92
N PRO A 3 -7.09 -18.91 -15.21
CA PRO A 3 -7.80 -17.80 -15.84
C PRO A 3 -6.94 -17.18 -16.95
N THR A 4 -7.53 -16.93 -18.12
CA THR A 4 -6.86 -16.18 -19.21
C THR A 4 -6.96 -14.67 -19.02
N THR A 5 -7.92 -14.22 -18.20
CA THR A 5 -8.07 -12.84 -17.75
C THR A 5 -7.66 -12.78 -16.29
N ALA A 6 -6.89 -11.75 -15.91
CA ALA A 6 -6.52 -11.53 -14.53
C ALA A 6 -7.76 -11.32 -13.64
N LEU A 7 -7.69 -11.84 -12.42
CA LEU A 7 -8.71 -11.58 -11.40
C LEU A 7 -8.54 -10.15 -10.87
N ALA A 8 -9.66 -9.50 -10.58
CA ALA A 8 -9.65 -8.16 -10.00
C ALA A 8 -9.23 -8.19 -8.51
N GLU A 9 -8.84 -7.04 -7.98
CA GLU A 9 -8.70 -6.80 -6.54
C GLU A 9 -9.95 -7.26 -5.76
N GLY A 10 -9.73 -7.76 -4.54
CA GLY A 10 -10.78 -8.08 -3.58
C GLY A 10 -11.01 -9.58 -3.40
N ALA A 11 -12.17 -9.91 -2.81
CA ALA A 11 -12.51 -11.26 -2.40
C ALA A 11 -12.99 -12.14 -3.55
N HIS A 12 -12.41 -13.34 -3.64
CA HIS A 12 -12.81 -14.42 -4.55
C HIS A 12 -13.10 -15.69 -3.76
N SER A 13 -14.06 -16.49 -4.24
CA SER A 13 -14.35 -17.82 -3.71
C SER A 13 -14.39 -18.82 -4.86
N PHE A 14 -13.66 -19.93 -4.70
CA PHE A 14 -13.55 -21.00 -5.70
C PHE A 14 -14.08 -22.32 -5.15
N SER A 15 -14.83 -23.04 -5.99
CA SER A 15 -15.22 -24.43 -5.74
C SER A 15 -15.08 -25.25 -7.03
N ALA A 16 -14.95 -26.57 -6.87
CA ALA A 16 -14.79 -27.49 -7.99
C ALA A 16 -15.82 -28.63 -7.92
N VAL A 17 -16.25 -29.11 -9.09
CA VAL A 17 -17.06 -30.32 -9.25
C VAL A 17 -16.36 -31.27 -10.23
N ALA A 18 -16.55 -32.58 -10.04
CA ALA A 18 -16.08 -33.59 -10.99
C ALA A 18 -17.26 -34.08 -11.85
N THR A 19 -17.03 -34.29 -13.14
CA THR A 19 -18.02 -34.91 -14.05
C THR A 19 -17.43 -36.19 -14.63
N ASN A 20 -18.17 -37.30 -14.56
CA ASN A 20 -17.72 -38.57 -15.13
C ASN A 20 -18.07 -38.69 -16.63
N THR A 21 -17.60 -39.76 -17.30
CA THR A 21 -17.83 -39.98 -18.74
C THR A 21 -19.31 -40.14 -19.11
N ALA A 22 -20.16 -40.54 -18.16
CA ALA A 22 -21.60 -40.65 -18.34
C ALA A 22 -22.34 -39.31 -18.13
N GLY A 23 -21.62 -38.24 -17.78
CA GLY A 23 -22.17 -36.90 -17.55
C GLY A 23 -22.71 -36.66 -16.13
N ALA A 24 -22.50 -37.58 -15.19
CA ALA A 24 -22.91 -37.35 -13.80
C ALA A 24 -21.91 -36.45 -13.07
N VAL A 25 -22.43 -35.47 -12.32
CA VAL A 25 -21.66 -34.43 -11.62
C VAL A 25 -21.63 -34.72 -10.10
N SER A 26 -20.48 -34.54 -9.46
CA SER A 26 -20.31 -34.68 -8.00
C SER A 26 -20.91 -33.52 -7.22
N ALA A 27 -20.93 -33.63 -5.89
CA ALA A 27 -21.07 -32.45 -5.03
C ALA A 27 -19.86 -31.50 -5.20
N PRO A 28 -20.03 -30.18 -4.99
CA PRO A 28 -18.92 -29.23 -4.95
C PRO A 28 -17.96 -29.50 -3.80
N THR A 29 -16.70 -29.10 -3.96
CA THR A 29 -15.75 -28.98 -2.84
C THR A 29 -16.20 -27.90 -1.85
N ALA A 30 -15.56 -27.87 -0.67
CA ALA A 30 -15.60 -26.68 0.16
C ALA A 30 -15.02 -25.47 -0.60
N ASP A 31 -15.46 -24.28 -0.19
CA ASP A 31 -14.99 -23.02 -0.77
C ASP A 31 -13.52 -22.78 -0.43
N PHE A 32 -12.77 -22.32 -1.43
CA PHE A 32 -11.44 -21.76 -1.28
C PHE A 32 -11.52 -20.25 -1.43
N ASN A 33 -11.34 -19.54 -0.33
CA ASN A 33 -11.38 -18.09 -0.27
C ASN A 33 -10.00 -17.50 -0.56
N LEU A 34 -9.95 -16.50 -1.43
CA LEU A 34 -8.75 -15.78 -1.84
C LEU A 34 -9.04 -14.29 -1.88
N ASP A 35 -8.35 -13.52 -1.05
CA ASP A 35 -8.31 -12.06 -1.17
C ASP A 35 -7.08 -11.65 -1.98
N ILE A 36 -7.33 -10.87 -3.04
CA ILE A 36 -6.28 -10.35 -3.91
C ILE A 36 -6.09 -8.87 -3.60
N ASP A 37 -4.90 -8.52 -3.11
CA ASP A 37 -4.44 -7.13 -3.03
C ASP A 37 -3.34 -6.89 -4.07
N THR A 38 -3.59 -5.94 -4.96
CA THR A 38 -2.65 -5.43 -5.95
C THR A 38 -2.41 -3.92 -5.80
N THR A 39 -2.99 -3.31 -4.76
CA THR A 39 -2.87 -1.88 -4.48
C THR A 39 -1.48 -1.59 -3.92
N ALA A 40 -0.66 -0.93 -4.73
CA ALA A 40 0.64 -0.45 -4.27
C ALA A 40 0.46 0.58 -3.13
N PRO A 41 1.37 0.60 -2.15
CA PRO A 41 1.37 1.65 -1.14
C PRO A 41 1.59 3.00 -1.83
N GLY A 42 0.94 4.04 -1.30
CA GLY A 42 1.12 5.40 -1.80
C GLY A 42 2.57 5.89 -1.64
N LYS A 43 2.96 6.90 -2.42
CA LYS A 43 4.30 7.48 -2.32
C LYS A 43 4.53 8.12 -0.96
N PRO A 44 5.72 7.95 -0.36
CA PRO A 44 6.17 8.84 0.70
C PRO A 44 6.36 10.26 0.11
N GLY A 45 5.51 11.19 0.47
CA GLY A 45 5.70 12.64 0.36
C GLY A 45 4.42 13.45 0.10
N GLU A 46 3.29 12.80 -0.16
CA GLU A 46 2.14 13.46 -0.81
C GLU A 46 1.20 14.27 0.12
N GLY A 47 1.56 14.51 1.39
CA GLY A 47 0.84 15.42 2.26
C GLY A 47 1.80 16.24 3.11
N GLY A 48 1.90 17.55 2.87
CA GLY A 48 2.65 18.44 3.76
C GLY A 48 2.12 18.37 5.19
N THR A 49 3.02 18.44 6.18
CA THR A 49 2.78 18.29 7.63
C THR A 49 1.99 17.02 7.99
N GLY A 50 2.72 15.94 8.30
CA GLY A 50 2.14 14.68 8.76
C GLY A 50 1.67 13.71 7.68
N GLY A 51 1.95 13.97 6.40
CA GLY A 51 1.80 12.97 5.35
C GLY A 51 2.99 12.02 5.30
N ASN A 52 2.72 10.78 4.90
CA ASN A 52 3.73 9.79 4.54
C ASN A 52 4.74 10.45 3.61
N GLY A 53 6.06 10.37 3.85
CA GLY A 53 7.11 11.18 3.21
C GLY A 53 8.31 11.53 4.08
N ILE A 54 9.25 12.34 3.56
CA ILE A 54 10.00 13.29 4.42
C ILE A 54 8.96 14.32 4.84
N GLY A 55 8.66 14.38 6.14
CA GLY A 55 7.74 15.36 6.70
C GLY A 55 8.47 16.66 7.00
N ASP A 56 8.57 17.00 8.27
CA ASP A 56 9.15 18.25 8.74
C ASP A 56 10.69 18.20 8.76
N ILE A 57 11.28 19.35 8.49
CA ILE A 57 12.72 19.59 8.62
C ILE A 57 12.87 20.68 9.69
N TRP A 58 13.51 20.35 10.80
CA TRP A 58 13.66 21.26 11.93
C TRP A 58 15.05 21.89 11.97
N ASP A 59 15.08 23.22 12.11
CA ASP A 59 16.27 24.04 12.33
C ASP A 59 16.30 24.53 13.79
N ASP A 60 17.37 24.23 14.51
CA ASP A 60 17.61 24.71 15.88
C ASP A 60 18.87 25.59 16.04
N VAL A 61 19.41 26.09 14.93
CA VAL A 61 20.62 26.93 14.87
C VAL A 61 20.27 28.35 14.40
N GLY A 62 21.11 29.32 14.76
CA GLY A 62 21.00 30.67 14.21
C GLY A 62 19.76 31.47 14.66
N PRO A 63 19.49 32.61 13.99
CA PRO A 63 18.43 33.54 14.39
C PRO A 63 17.03 33.15 13.88
N ILE A 64 16.92 32.20 12.96
CA ILE A 64 15.64 31.73 12.39
C ILE A 64 15.56 30.23 12.64
N GLN A 65 14.78 29.84 13.65
CA GLN A 65 14.61 28.45 14.09
C GLN A 65 13.16 27.98 13.91
N GLY A 66 12.97 26.67 13.85
CA GLY A 66 11.68 26.01 13.71
C GLY A 66 11.59 25.14 12.46
N ASN A 67 10.36 24.83 12.04
CA ASN A 67 10.12 24.03 10.85
C ASN A 67 10.48 24.80 9.57
N VAL A 68 11.24 24.16 8.68
CA VAL A 68 11.63 24.70 7.38
C VAL A 68 10.52 24.40 6.38
N GLU A 69 9.78 25.45 5.99
CA GLU A 69 8.72 25.33 4.99
C GLU A 69 9.24 24.95 3.60
N ARG A 70 8.34 24.50 2.71
CA ARG A 70 8.68 24.12 1.34
C ARG A 70 9.36 25.27 0.59
N GLY A 71 10.57 25.01 0.10
CA GLY A 71 11.39 26.02 -0.59
C GLY A 71 12.16 26.95 0.35
N GLY A 72 12.04 26.73 1.67
CA GLY A 72 12.86 27.38 2.69
C GLY A 72 14.30 26.91 2.71
N ARG A 73 15.08 27.48 3.63
CA ARG A 73 16.49 27.14 3.88
C ARG A 73 16.75 27.11 5.37
N THR A 74 17.75 26.34 5.77
CA THR A 74 18.25 26.23 7.15
C THR A 74 19.75 26.55 7.17
N ASP A 75 20.25 27.12 8.26
CA ASP A 75 21.69 27.28 8.52
C ASP A 75 22.24 26.26 9.53
N ASP A 76 21.38 25.39 10.05
CA ASP A 76 21.74 24.20 10.82
C ASP A 76 22.45 23.16 9.94
N THR A 77 23.61 22.69 10.39
CA THR A 77 24.37 21.62 9.73
C THR A 77 23.92 20.21 10.13
N THR A 78 23.04 20.11 11.13
CA THR A 78 22.46 18.88 11.68
C THR A 78 20.93 18.95 11.78
N PRO A 79 20.21 19.33 10.71
CA PRO A 79 18.76 19.48 10.77
C PRO A 79 18.10 18.16 11.15
N THR A 80 17.02 18.24 11.92
CA THR A 80 16.22 17.07 12.25
C THR A 80 15.20 16.81 11.16
N LEU A 81 15.20 15.60 10.59
CA LEU A 81 14.22 15.19 9.57
C LEU A 81 13.24 14.19 10.20
N ASP A 82 11.95 14.44 10.01
CA ASP A 82 10.87 13.50 10.34
C ASP A 82 10.28 12.89 9.05
N GLY A 83 9.59 11.76 9.18
CA GLY A 83 8.95 11.12 8.03
C GLY A 83 8.27 9.81 8.34
N SER A 84 7.31 9.42 7.50
CA SER A 84 6.57 8.16 7.62
C SER A 84 6.36 7.47 6.26
N GLY A 85 6.05 6.16 6.28
CA GLY A 85 5.77 5.36 5.08
C GLY A 85 4.35 4.78 5.09
N LEU A 86 3.87 4.32 3.93
CA LEU A 86 2.58 3.63 3.79
C LEU A 86 2.76 2.11 3.70
N GLN A 87 1.79 1.36 4.25
CA GLN A 87 1.68 -0.08 4.09
C GLN A 87 0.71 -0.40 2.94
N PRO A 88 0.96 -1.45 2.13
CA PRO A 88 -0.05 -2.03 1.23
C PRO A 88 -1.30 -2.47 2.01
N GLY A 89 -2.44 -2.52 1.32
CA GLY A 89 -3.72 -3.00 1.85
C GLY A 89 -3.74 -4.49 2.15
#